data_AF-A0A090TER5-F1
#
_entry.id   AF-A0A090TER5-F1
#
_cell.length_a   1.000
_cell.length_b   1.000
_cell.length_c   1.000
_cell.angle_alpha   90.00
_cell.angle_beta   90.00
_cell.angle_gamma   90.00
#
_symmetry.space_group_name_H-M   'P 1'
#
loop_
_entity.id
_entity.type
_entity.pdbx_description
1 polymer ?
#
loop_
_entity_poly.entity_id
_entity_poly.type
_entity_poly.pdbx_seq_one_letter_code
_entity_poly.pdbx_strand_id
1 'polypeptide(L)'
;MGLERQTRGKPVGIRTAILIVSGTYLFMSMAVSLSPNTLDQARVLGQIITGVGFLGAGVMMTQDGKIHGVTSAAVIWVLAGLGMMIGLGHHKESVILTVLALTVLLGSIRLKAVLRACDVVCTKPCKTAVERANKKPC
;
A
#
# COMPACT_ATOMS: atom_id res chain seq x y z
N MET A 1 0.26 -6.39 -7.34
CA MET A 1 -0.04 -5.14 -6.59
C MET A 1 0.18 -3.87 -7.41
N GLY A 2 1.29 -3.69 -8.13
CA GLY A 2 1.56 -2.43 -8.86
C GLY A 2 0.53 -2.06 -9.95
N LEU A 3 -0.03 -3.04 -10.67
CA LEU A 3 -0.93 -2.81 -11.81
C LEU A 3 -2.27 -2.20 -11.39
N GLU A 4 -2.86 -2.71 -10.31
CA GLU A 4 -4.09 -2.17 -9.71
C GLU A 4 -3.91 -0.73 -9.22
N ARG A 5 -2.69 -0.36 -8.82
CA ARG A 5 -2.40 0.99 -8.31
C ARG A 5 -2.07 1.98 -9.41
N GLN A 6 -1.37 1.54 -10.46
CA GLN A 6 -1.05 2.37 -11.62
C GLN A 6 -2.32 2.74 -12.41
N THR A 7 -3.22 1.78 -12.61
CA THR A 7 -4.54 2.01 -13.25
C THR A 7 -5.42 3.00 -12.47
N ARG A 8 -5.13 3.22 -11.18
CA ARG A 8 -5.86 4.13 -10.29
C ARG A 8 -5.11 5.44 -9.99
N GLY A 9 -4.03 5.72 -10.72
CA GLY A 9 -3.25 6.96 -10.55
C GLY A 9 -2.62 7.14 -9.16
N LYS A 10 -2.38 6.04 -8.41
CA LYS A 10 -1.74 6.12 -7.09
C LYS A 10 -0.23 6.34 -7.22
N PRO A 11 0.41 7.02 -6.26
CA PRO A 11 1.83 7.40 -6.35
C PRO A 11 2.81 6.21 -6.41
N VAL A 12 2.41 5.02 -5.96
CA VAL A 12 3.20 3.79 -6.10
C VAL A 12 2.59 2.93 -7.20
N GLY A 13 3.21 2.96 -8.39
CA GLY A 13 2.81 2.20 -9.58
C GLY A 13 3.62 0.91 -9.81
N ILE A 14 3.52 0.33 -11.00
CA ILE A 14 4.21 -0.92 -11.36
C ILE A 14 5.73 -0.75 -11.32
N ARG A 15 6.27 0.34 -11.86
CA ARG A 15 7.71 0.58 -11.94
C ARG A 15 8.38 0.57 -10.56
N THR A 16 7.80 1.31 -9.60
CA THR A 16 8.32 1.37 -8.24
C THR A 16 8.15 0.04 -7.52
N ALA A 17 7.04 -0.65 -7.74
CA ALA A 17 6.81 -1.95 -7.12
C ALA A 17 7.84 -3.01 -7.57
N ILE A 18 8.16 -3.07 -8.87
CA ILE A 18 9.16 -4.00 -9.39
C ILE A 18 10.54 -3.71 -8.78
N LEU A 19 10.96 -2.44 -8.75
CA LEU A 19 12.27 -2.04 -8.21
C LEU A 19 12.44 -2.40 -6.73
N ILE A 20 11.39 -2.20 -5.91
CA ILE A 20 11.43 -2.54 -4.48
C ILE A 20 11.57 -4.05 -4.28
N VAL A 21 10.75 -4.85 -4.99
CA VAL A 21 10.77 -6.32 -4.85
C VAL A 21 12.10 -6.88 -5.37
N SER A 22 12.58 -6.43 -6.53
CA SER A 22 13.83 -6.92 -7.10
C SER A 22 15.03 -6.54 -6.24
N GLY A 23 15.09 -5.30 -5.73
CA GLY A 23 16.20 -4.84 -4.88
C GLY A 23 16.26 -5.62 -3.57
N THR A 24 15.12 -5.77 -2.88
CA THR A 24 15.06 -6.51 -1.61
C THR A 24 15.33 -8.01 -1.77
N TYR A 25 14.87 -8.61 -2.88
CA TYR A 25 15.24 -9.97 -3.26
C TYR A 25 16.74 -10.13 -3.46
N LEU A 26 17.37 -9.24 -4.25
CA LEU A 26 18.80 -9.30 -4.54
C LEU A 26 19.63 -9.19 -3.26
N PHE A 27 19.34 -8.23 -2.39
CA PHE A 27 20.07 -8.06 -1.13
C PHE A 27 19.91 -9.27 -0.20
N MET A 28 18.70 -9.81 -0.10
CA MET A 28 18.46 -10.97 0.77
C MET A 28 19.12 -12.24 0.20
N SER A 29 19.00 -12.47 -1.10
CA SER A 29 19.65 -13.61 -1.78
C SER A 29 21.17 -13.53 -1.65
N MET A 30 21.75 -12.32 -1.73
CA MET A 30 23.18 -12.12 -1.51
C MET A 30 23.58 -12.43 -0.06
N ALA A 31 22.77 -12.02 0.93
CA ALA A 31 23.02 -12.32 2.34
C ALA A 31 23.02 -13.83 2.62
N VAL A 32 22.05 -14.57 2.07
CA VAL A 32 21.98 -16.03 2.18
C VAL A 32 23.19 -16.70 1.51
N SER A 33 23.65 -16.17 0.38
CA SER A 33 24.81 -16.71 -0.34
C SER A 33 26.13 -16.44 0.38
N LEU A 34 26.23 -15.32 1.12
CA LEU A 34 27.46 -14.89 1.77
C LEU A 34 27.68 -15.54 3.14
N SER A 35 26.61 -15.79 3.90
CA SER A 35 26.68 -16.44 5.21
C SER A 35 25.48 -17.36 5.43
N PRO A 36 25.70 -18.64 5.79
CA PRO A 36 24.62 -19.53 6.22
C PRO A 36 24.12 -19.21 7.63
N ASN A 37 24.78 -18.30 8.37
CA ASN A 37 24.40 -17.94 9.72
C ASN A 37 23.12 -17.09 9.73
N THR A 38 22.09 -17.59 10.40
CA THR A 38 20.80 -16.91 10.54
C THR A 38 20.90 -15.57 11.27
N LEU A 39 21.90 -15.38 12.15
CA LEU A 39 22.13 -14.11 12.83
C LEU A 39 22.60 -13.02 11.87
N ASP A 40 23.45 -13.35 10.90
CA ASP A 40 23.92 -12.40 9.90
C ASP A 40 22.80 -12.04 8.92
N GLN A 41 22.00 -13.03 8.52
CA GLN A 41 20.81 -12.82 7.70
C GLN A 41 19.78 -11.92 8.41
N ALA A 42 19.55 -12.12 9.71
CA ALA A 42 18.66 -11.28 10.51
C ALA A 42 19.14 -9.82 10.60
N ARG A 43 20.46 -9.59 10.64
CA ARG A 43 21.04 -8.23 10.61
C ARG A 43 20.75 -7.53 9.29
N VAL A 44 20.99 -8.22 8.16
CA VAL A 44 20.69 -7.66 6.83
C VAL A 44 19.20 -7.39 6.67
N LEU A 45 18.36 -8.31 7.14
CA LEU A 45 16.90 -8.13 7.17
C LEU A 45 16.49 -6.87 7.93
N GLY A 46 17.05 -6.65 9.13
CA GLY A 46 16.81 -5.43 9.91
C GLY A 46 17.25 -4.14 9.18
N GLN A 47 18.38 -4.17 8.48
CA GLN A 47 18.86 -3.03 7.70
C GLN A 47 17.94 -2.71 6.51
N ILE A 48 17.46 -3.74 5.80
CA ILE A 48 16.51 -3.56 4.69
C ILE A 48 15.19 -2.98 5.20
N ILE A 49 14.63 -3.51 6.29
CA ILE A 49 13.37 -3.01 6.88
C ILE A 49 13.50 -1.54 7.27
N THR A 50 14.62 -1.18 7.90
CA THR A 50 14.91 0.20 8.33
C THR A 50 15.02 1.14 7.12
N GLY A 51 15.80 0.75 6.10
CA GLY A 51 15.98 1.55 4.88
C GLY A 51 14.67 1.75 4.11
N VAL A 52 13.85 0.71 3.99
CA VAL A 52 12.53 0.81 3.33
C VAL A 52 11.56 1.65 4.17
N GLY A 53 11.64 1.56 5.50
CA GLY A 53 10.86 2.41 6.41
C GLY A 53 11.09 3.90 6.15
N PHE A 54 12.35 4.29 5.91
CA PHE A 54 12.71 5.67 5.54
C PHE A 54 12.10 6.09 4.18
N LEU A 55 12.14 5.21 3.18
CA LEU A 55 11.47 5.46 1.89
C LEU A 55 9.95 5.61 2.05
N GLY A 56 9.34 4.79 2.91
CA GLY A 56 7.91 4.86 3.21
C GLY A 56 7.52 6.19 3.87
N ALA A 57 8.34 6.69 4.80
CA ALA A 57 8.14 7.99 5.42
C ALA A 57 8.23 9.13 4.39
N GLY A 58 9.17 9.05 3.43
CA GLY A 58 9.31 10.05 2.36
C GLY A 58 8.11 10.13 1.39
N VAL A 59 7.33 9.05 1.26
CA VAL A 59 6.10 9.03 0.45
C VAL A 59 4.88 9.56 1.22
N MET A 60 4.97 9.66 2.54
CA MET A 60 3.92 10.23 3.37
C MET A 60 4.04 11.75 3.38
N MET A 61 3.13 12.43 2.68
CA MET A 61 3.10 13.89 2.58
C MET A 61 1.88 14.44 3.33
N THR A 62 2.07 15.52 4.07
CA THR A 62 0.99 16.25 4.74
C THR A 62 0.66 17.48 3.91
N GLN A 63 -0.59 17.62 3.48
CA GLN A 63 -1.07 18.78 2.72
C GLN A 63 -2.34 19.30 3.41
N ASP A 64 -2.38 20.60 3.72
CA ASP A 64 -3.52 21.27 4.39
C ASP A 64 -4.02 20.55 5.67
N GLY A 65 -3.07 20.07 6.49
CA GLY A 65 -3.37 19.34 7.73
C GLY A 65 -3.90 17.92 7.54
N LYS A 66 -3.99 17.40 6.30
CA LYS A 66 -4.38 16.02 5.99
C LYS A 66 -3.17 15.20 5.55
N ILE A 67 -3.04 14.01 6.12
CA ILE A 67 -1.97 13.06 5.78
C ILE A 67 -2.39 12.27 4.54
N HIS A 68 -1.57 12.35 3.49
CA HIS A 68 -1.71 11.59 2.26
C HIS A 68 -0.61 10.53 2.17
N GLY A 69 -0.86 9.46 1.42
CA GLY A 69 0.17 8.45 1.12
C GLY A 69 0.36 7.33 2.15
N VAL A 70 -0.40 7.28 3.25
CA VAL A 70 -0.32 6.20 4.27
C VAL A 70 -0.44 4.80 3.64
N THR A 71 -1.45 4.58 2.79
CA THR A 71 -1.61 3.29 2.09
C THR A 71 -0.47 3.05 1.10
N SER A 72 0.18 4.10 0.59
CA SER A 72 1.32 3.96 -0.33
C SER A 72 2.56 3.50 0.40
N ALA A 73 2.86 4.11 1.55
CA ALA A 73 3.91 3.68 2.47
C ALA A 73 3.71 2.23 2.92
N ALA A 74 2.50 1.85 3.33
CA ALA A 74 2.19 0.48 3.75
C ALA A 74 2.46 -0.56 2.63
N VAL A 75 2.13 -0.24 1.38
CA VAL A 75 2.37 -1.15 0.25
C VAL A 75 3.85 -1.25 -0.08
N ILE A 76 4.62 -0.17 0.01
CA ILE A 76 6.09 -0.22 -0.14
C ILE A 76 6.68 -1.20 0.88
N TRP A 77 6.19 -1.13 2.11
CA TRP A 77 6.63 -2.01 3.20
C TRP A 77 6.31 -3.49 2.93
N VAL A 78 5.09 -3.79 2.47
CA VAL A 78 4.68 -5.15 2.10
C VAL A 78 5.48 -5.69 0.91
N LEU A 79 5.75 -4.85 -0.11
CA LEU A 79 6.53 -5.24 -1.29
C LEU A 79 7.98 -5.59 -0.93
N ALA A 80 8.59 -4.84 -0.02
CA ALA A 80 9.91 -5.15 0.49
C ALA A 80 9.93 -6.47 1.28
N GLY A 81 8.94 -6.70 2.13
CA GLY A 81 8.76 -7.97 2.84
C GLY A 81 8.65 -9.16 1.87
N LEU A 82 7.92 -8.97 0.77
CA LEU A 82 7.76 -9.95 -0.30
C LEU A 82 9.10 -10.33 -0.95
N GLY A 83 9.93 -9.35 -1.33
CA GLY A 83 11.23 -9.62 -1.92
C GLY A 83 12.16 -10.36 -0.96
N MET A 84 12.17 -9.99 0.33
CA MET A 84 12.96 -10.69 1.36
C MET A 84 12.51 -12.14 1.57
N MET A 85 11.20 -12.40 1.66
CA MET A 85 10.66 -13.77 1.79
C MET A 85 11.04 -14.66 0.61
N ILE A 86 11.00 -14.11 -0.61
CA ILE A 86 11.44 -14.83 -1.81
C ILE A 86 12.95 -15.08 -1.75
N GLY A 87 13.75 -14.10 -1.29
CA GLY A 87 15.21 -14.23 -1.16
C GLY A 87 15.66 -15.26 -0.11
N LEU A 88 14.84 -15.52 0.90
CA LEU A 88 15.05 -16.59 1.89
C LEU A 88 14.57 -17.98 1.41
N GLY A 89 13.96 -18.08 0.22
CA GLY A 89 13.44 -19.34 -0.32
C GLY A 89 12.03 -19.74 0.14
N HIS A 90 11.34 -18.88 0.90
CA HIS A 90 9.97 -19.13 1.38
C HIS A 90 8.90 -18.79 0.31
N HIS A 91 8.92 -19.52 -0.82
CA HIS A 91 8.02 -19.25 -1.95
C HIS A 91 6.54 -19.51 -1.65
N LYS A 92 6.22 -20.47 -0.77
CA LYS A 92 4.83 -20.77 -0.42
C LYS A 92 4.20 -19.65 0.42
N GLU A 93 4.93 -19.19 1.44
CA GLU A 93 4.52 -18.09 2.32
C GLU A 93 4.37 -16.77 1.54
N SER A 94 5.27 -16.49 0.59
CA SER A 94 5.23 -15.26 -0.20
C SER A 94 3.99 -15.18 -1.10
N VAL A 95 3.51 -16.30 -1.64
CA VAL A 95 2.25 -16.36 -2.40
C VAL A 95 1.06 -16.05 -1.49
N ILE A 96 0.99 -16.67 -0.31
CA ILE A 96 -0.08 -16.42 0.67
C ILE A 96 -0.12 -14.94 1.06
N LEU A 97 1.03 -14.34 1.35
CA LEU A 97 1.13 -12.93 1.73
C LEU A 97 0.73 -11.99 0.58
N THR A 98 1.08 -12.33 -0.66
CA THR A 98 0.66 -11.57 -1.85
C THR A 98 -0.85 -11.60 -2.00
N VAL A 99 -1.47 -12.78 -1.87
CA VAL A 99 -2.91 -12.94 -1.94
C VAL A 99 -3.57 -12.11 -0.84
N LEU A 100 -3.15 -12.29 0.42
CA LEU A 100 -3.70 -11.57 1.56
C LEU A 100 -3.64 -10.05 1.38
N ALA A 101 -2.50 -9.51 0.96
CA ALA A 101 -2.36 -8.08 0.75
C ALA A 101 -3.16 -7.57 -0.46
N LEU A 102 -3.37 -8.38 -1.51
CA LEU A 102 -4.35 -8.09 -2.57
C LEU A 102 -5.78 -8.11 -2.02
N THR A 103 -6.15 -9.08 -1.17
CA THR A 103 -7.49 -9.12 -0.55
C THR A 103 -7.74 -7.91 0.33
N VAL A 104 -6.76 -7.43 1.07
CA VAL A 104 -6.88 -6.21 1.88
C VAL A 104 -7.03 -4.98 0.99
N LEU A 105 -6.21 -4.85 -0.07
CA LEU A 105 -6.34 -3.74 -1.02
C LEU A 105 -7.71 -3.73 -1.71
N LEU A 106 -8.13 -4.87 -2.26
CA LEU A 106 -9.40 -5.05 -2.98
C LEU A 106 -10.62 -5.01 -2.06
N GLY A 107 -10.50 -5.56 -0.84
CA GLY A 107 -11.54 -5.58 0.18
C GLY A 107 -11.85 -4.19 0.72
N SER A 108 -10.83 -3.36 0.94
CA SER A 108 -11.03 -1.94 1.30
C SER A 108 -11.81 -1.15 0.24
N ILE A 109 -11.81 -1.62 -1.00
CA ILE A 109 -12.50 -1.01 -2.14
C ILE A 109 -13.94 -1.47 -2.22
N ARG A 110 -14.22 -2.77 -2.00
CA ARG A 110 -15.61 -3.27 -1.88
C ARG A 110 -16.33 -2.62 -0.70
N LEU A 111 -15.64 -2.45 0.43
CA LEU A 111 -16.19 -1.74 1.59
C LEU A 111 -16.47 -0.26 1.27
N LYS A 112 -15.56 0.45 0.58
CA LYS A 112 -15.82 1.84 0.14
C LYS A 112 -16.89 1.96 -0.93
N ALA A 113 -17.06 0.96 -1.81
CA ALA A 113 -18.14 0.94 -2.81
C ALA A 113 -19.50 0.68 -2.17
N VAL A 114 -19.57 -0.21 -1.17
CA VAL A 114 -20.78 -0.48 -0.38
C VAL A 114 -21.12 0.71 0.53
N LEU A 115 -20.13 1.34 1.16
CA LEU A 115 -20.34 2.55 1.96
C LEU A 115 -20.76 3.75 1.08
N ARG A 116 -20.17 3.94 -0.11
CA ARG A 116 -20.64 4.97 -1.07
C ARG A 116 -22.04 4.68 -1.60
N ALA A 117 -22.43 3.41 -1.76
CA ALA A 117 -23.80 3.04 -2.12
C ALA A 117 -24.78 3.41 -0.99
N CYS A 118 -24.40 3.22 0.28
CA CYS A 118 -25.18 3.71 1.43
C CYS A 118 -25.21 5.25 1.53
N ASP A 119 -24.10 5.96 1.32
CA ASP A 119 -24.05 7.43 1.37
C ASP A 119 -24.88 8.10 0.26
N VAL A 120 -24.91 7.53 -0.95
CA VAL A 120 -25.70 8.05 -2.08
C VAL A 120 -27.20 7.84 -1.87
N VAL A 121 -27.61 6.80 -1.14
CA VAL A 121 -29.02 6.59 -0.77
C VAL A 121 -29.45 7.55 0.34
N CYS A 122 -28.59 7.85 1.32
CA CYS A 122 -28.94 8.76 2.42
C CYS A 122 -28.89 10.25 2.08
N THR A 123 -28.14 10.69 1.05
CA THR A 123 -28.00 12.13 0.73
C THR A 123 -28.95 12.66 -0.35
N LYS A 124 -29.78 11.81 -0.98
CA LYS A 124 -30.62 12.19 -2.13
C LYS A 124 -32.04 12.73 -1.87
N PRO A 125 -32.45 13.13 -0.65
CA PRO A 125 -33.55 14.08 -0.54
C PRO A 125 -33.25 15.24 0.42
N CYS A 126 -32.05 15.84 0.39
CA CYS A 126 -31.84 17.10 1.14
C CYS A 126 -30.85 18.07 0.47
N LYS A 127 -30.86 18.17 -0.86
CA LYS A 127 -30.31 19.36 -1.55
C LYS A 127 -31.38 20.17 -2.26
N THR A 128 -32.47 19.53 -2.70
CA THR A 128 -33.59 20.19 -3.38
C THR A 128 -34.55 20.93 -2.45
N ALA A 129 -34.50 20.71 -1.12
CA ALA A 129 -35.34 21.40 -0.15
C ALA A 129 -34.72 22.72 0.36
N VAL A 130 -33.40 22.75 0.58
CA VAL A 130 -32.71 23.94 1.12
C VAL A 130 -32.62 25.07 0.08
N GLU A 131 -32.48 24.74 -1.21
CA GLU A 131 -32.36 25.76 -2.27
C GLU A 131 -33.70 26.44 -2.63
N ARG A 132 -34.84 25.85 -2.26
CA ARG A 132 -36.17 26.52 -2.38
C ARG A 132 -36.53 27.39 -1.17
N ALA A 133 -35.94 27.12 0.01
CA ALA A 133 -36.19 27.91 1.21
C ALA A 133 -35.43 29.25 1.23
N ASN A 134 -34.33 29.39 0.48
CA ASN A 134 -33.53 30.61 0.42
C ASN A 134 -33.89 31.55 -0.75
N LYS A 135 -35.06 31.35 -1.37
CA LYS A 135 -35.57 32.20 -2.45
C LYS A 135 -36.93 32.78 -2.04
N LYS A 136 -36.94 33.66 -1.03
CA LYS A 136 -38.00 34.64 -0.84
C LYS A 136 -37.51 36.00 -1.38
N PRO A 137 -38.16 36.58 -2.41
CA PRO A 137 -37.91 37.95 -2.81
C PRO A 137 -38.68 38.91 -1.90
N CYS A 138 -38.04 40.05 -1.60
CA CYS A 138 -38.56 41.29 -1.01
C CYS A 138 -39.32 41.21 0.32
#